data_AF-A0A956BK63-F1
#
_entry.id   AF-A0A956BK63-F1
#
_cell.length_a   1.000
_cell.length_b   1.000
_cell.length_c   1.000
_cell.angle_alpha   90.00
_cell.angle_beta   90.00
_cell.angle_gamma   90.00
#
_symmetry.space_group_name_H-M   'P 1'
#
loop_
_entity.id
_entity.type
_entity.pdbx_description
1 polymer ?
#
loop_
_entity_poly.entity_id
_entity_poly.type
_entity_poly.pdbx_seq_one_letter_code
_entity_poly.pdbx_strand_id
1 'polypeptide(L)'
;MTAQLLWLALLACNENGINPILVPPDPTDTDTDTDTDADSDADADSDIDTDTDADSDVDADADADSDADADADADADTDVDADTDADTDPLFAPEIDVNPLAIEFGYLPPTTTAQRPYTVRNLGAGDLVISSLSFSGPSVFAMPGAPSFTLPAGQAVTLNVLYTSNGGDNDGTITIVSNDADEGTITIPVASSSVEPDLVLDPPVVDFGAVDLSCYETQPLTLTNVGGAPLTVNSITLTDPQGASVLTNIPGLPLTLQPNASTAVDVRYNANVTGVLASSVSVASNDPDGVETALVTGSAALRTATDQLVATANPPLDIIFAVDQSGSMDSNATGMANALNDFVTGVGGVSTDWRVGVVTYDDGCFNPFSGGAGWFSATTPNYLADFGPAARLGDQSNSNNQDTEALFSVVGASLLQTGAGGCNAGFLRTGGYLHVILVSDEEEQSTSAPWNAVQSAQAAFQAYVSDPALLKVSTVANLSQCGSGNPPNFILTGYRYEAMANATGGLALDICAGNWGAQMASLGNSTASNSYIALSEEADPSSILVTVNGTVQPSTGWTYNSTTNAVVLVTPAAPGSLVQVTYDVLPSCTP
;
A
#
# COMPACT_ATOMS: atom_id res chain seq x y z
N MET A 1 -12.99 -23.73 -40.98
CA MET A 1 -12.54 -22.85 -42.08
C MET A 1 -11.78 -21.70 -41.42
N THR A 2 -10.45 -21.86 -41.22
CA THR A 2 -9.35 -21.15 -41.94
C THR A 2 -9.28 -19.66 -41.59
N ALA A 3 -8.39 -19.21 -40.68
CA ALA A 3 -6.96 -18.83 -40.83
C ALA A 3 -6.81 -17.40 -41.46
N GLN A 4 -5.91 -16.46 -41.13
CA GLN A 4 -4.83 -16.23 -40.14
C GLN A 4 -4.25 -14.80 -40.45
N LEU A 5 -3.37 -14.27 -39.58
CA LEU A 5 -2.37 -13.16 -39.71
C LEU A 5 -2.61 -12.02 -38.69
N LEU A 6 -1.96 -11.94 -37.53
CA LEU A 6 -0.54 -12.01 -37.09
C LEU A 6 0.19 -10.63 -37.16
N TRP A 7 0.52 -10.14 -35.96
CA TRP A 7 1.48 -9.08 -35.65
C TRP A 7 2.92 -9.48 -36.01
N LEU A 8 3.76 -8.53 -36.41
CA LEU A 8 5.21 -8.62 -36.19
C LEU A 8 5.85 -7.22 -36.14
N ALA A 9 6.59 -6.96 -35.06
CA ALA A 9 7.61 -5.92 -34.96
C ALA A 9 8.91 -6.44 -35.58
N LEU A 10 9.67 -5.56 -36.26
CA LEU A 10 11.08 -5.82 -36.56
C LEU A 10 11.87 -4.50 -36.56
N LEU A 11 12.79 -4.39 -35.60
CA LEU A 11 13.99 -3.56 -35.67
C LEU A 11 14.94 -4.15 -36.72
N ALA A 12 15.61 -3.31 -37.51
CA ALA A 12 16.83 -3.67 -38.23
C ALA A 12 17.85 -2.52 -38.14
N CYS A 13 19.10 -2.89 -37.90
CA CYS A 13 20.26 -2.02 -37.67
C CYS A 13 20.99 -1.62 -38.97
N ASN A 14 21.51 -0.38 -38.98
CA ASN A 14 22.75 0.18 -39.57
C ASN A 14 23.42 -0.43 -40.82
N GLU A 15 23.69 0.42 -41.83
CA GLU A 15 25.02 0.54 -42.46
C GLU A 15 25.30 1.98 -42.96
N ASN A 16 26.36 2.59 -42.41
CA ASN A 16 27.30 3.55 -43.02
C ASN A 16 26.78 4.91 -43.56
N GLY A 17 26.98 5.98 -42.76
CA GLY A 17 26.92 7.36 -43.26
C GLY A 17 27.02 8.42 -42.17
N ILE A 18 28.25 8.79 -41.81
CA ILE A 18 28.64 9.74 -40.77
C ILE A 18 28.12 11.17 -41.06
N ASN A 19 27.56 11.86 -40.05
CA ASN A 19 27.82 13.28 -39.79
C ASN A 19 27.52 13.68 -38.31
N PRO A 20 28.22 14.68 -37.75
CA PRO A 20 28.62 14.70 -36.34
C PRO A 20 27.67 15.48 -35.43
N ILE A 21 27.62 15.07 -34.15
CA ILE A 21 27.10 15.88 -33.05
C ILE A 21 28.28 16.55 -32.34
N LEU A 22 28.19 17.87 -32.22
CA LEU A 22 29.06 18.73 -31.43
C LEU A 22 28.75 18.54 -29.94
N VAL A 23 29.78 18.25 -29.14
CA VAL A 23 29.76 18.34 -27.66
C VAL A 23 30.88 19.34 -27.26
N PRO A 24 30.63 20.27 -26.33
CA PRO A 24 31.55 21.37 -25.99
C PRO A 24 32.75 20.91 -25.13
N PRO A 25 33.82 21.72 -25.00
CA PRO A 25 35.08 21.28 -24.41
C PRO A 25 35.09 21.43 -22.89
N ASP A 26 35.65 20.42 -22.19
CA ASP A 26 36.16 20.56 -20.83
C ASP A 26 37.60 20.03 -20.79
N PRO A 27 38.56 20.69 -20.11
CA PRO A 27 39.98 20.47 -20.34
C PRO A 27 40.62 19.57 -19.27
N THR A 28 41.86 19.19 -19.58
CA THR A 28 42.91 18.63 -18.71
C THR A 28 42.94 17.12 -18.55
N ASP A 29 43.62 16.56 -19.55
CA ASP A 29 44.37 15.31 -19.56
C ASP A 29 45.50 15.30 -18.50
N THR A 30 45.52 14.26 -17.67
CA THR A 30 46.75 13.71 -17.10
C THR A 30 46.67 12.19 -17.13
N ASP A 31 47.19 11.62 -18.21
CA ASP A 31 47.65 10.24 -18.32
C ASP A 31 48.49 9.79 -17.11
N THR A 32 48.09 8.69 -16.48
CA THR A 32 49.03 7.70 -15.92
C THR A 32 48.49 6.30 -16.15
N ASP A 33 49.03 5.65 -17.18
CA ASP A 33 48.91 4.22 -17.44
C ASP A 33 49.51 3.41 -16.29
N THR A 34 48.74 2.46 -15.77
CA THR A 34 49.29 1.21 -15.22
C THR A 34 48.40 0.06 -15.66
N ASP A 35 48.84 -0.62 -16.72
CA ASP A 35 48.37 -1.94 -17.12
C ASP A 35 48.59 -2.94 -15.98
N THR A 36 47.52 -3.61 -15.57
CA THR A 36 47.63 -4.96 -14.99
C THR A 36 46.60 -5.85 -15.66
N ASP A 37 47.11 -6.67 -16.58
CA ASP A 37 46.46 -7.88 -17.08
C ASP A 37 46.15 -8.81 -15.90
N ALA A 38 44.90 -9.24 -15.82
CA ALA A 38 44.51 -10.41 -15.03
C ALA A 38 43.47 -11.20 -15.82
N ASP A 39 43.99 -12.05 -16.71
CA ASP A 39 43.30 -13.24 -17.18
C ASP A 39 43.01 -14.15 -15.98
N SER A 40 41.76 -14.59 -15.84
CA SER A 40 41.46 -15.84 -15.13
C SER A 40 40.23 -16.50 -15.72
N ASP A 41 40.47 -17.37 -16.70
CA ASP A 41 39.63 -18.52 -17.01
C ASP A 41 39.56 -19.43 -15.78
N ALA A 42 38.35 -19.88 -15.43
CA ALA A 42 38.17 -21.05 -14.59
C ALA A 42 36.79 -21.68 -14.86
N ASP A 43 36.77 -22.57 -15.87
CA ASP A 43 35.89 -23.71 -15.90
C ASP A 43 36.24 -24.66 -14.73
N ALA A 44 35.25 -25.11 -13.97
CA ALA A 44 35.38 -26.29 -13.13
C ALA A 44 34.01 -26.94 -12.91
N ASP A 45 33.77 -27.96 -13.73
CA ASP A 45 32.85 -29.06 -13.46
C ASP A 45 33.18 -29.71 -12.10
N SER A 46 32.14 -30.12 -11.36
CA SER A 46 32.32 -31.10 -10.29
C SER A 46 31.29 -32.21 -10.44
N ASP A 47 31.64 -33.18 -11.27
CA ASP A 47 31.14 -34.54 -11.20
C ASP A 47 31.73 -35.20 -9.94
N ILE A 48 30.87 -35.70 -9.05
CA ILE A 48 31.24 -36.78 -8.13
C ILE A 48 30.19 -37.88 -8.23
N ASP A 49 30.68 -39.01 -8.75
CA ASP A 49 30.03 -40.30 -8.82
C ASP A 49 29.86 -40.90 -7.43
N THR A 50 28.69 -41.50 -7.19
CA THR A 50 28.60 -42.71 -6.36
C THR A 50 27.64 -43.70 -7.03
N ASP A 51 28.21 -44.56 -7.85
CA ASP A 51 27.57 -45.81 -8.28
C ASP A 51 27.44 -46.75 -7.08
N THR A 52 26.25 -47.30 -6.86
CA THR A 52 26.15 -48.72 -6.52
C THR A 52 24.81 -49.26 -6.99
N ASP A 53 24.92 -50.11 -8.00
CA ASP A 53 23.84 -50.89 -8.61
C ASP A 53 23.19 -51.84 -7.61
N ALA A 54 21.86 -51.96 -7.69
CA ALA A 54 21.18 -53.23 -7.56
C ALA A 54 19.81 -53.15 -8.25
N ASP A 55 19.81 -53.60 -9.50
CA ASP A 55 18.62 -53.94 -10.28
C ASP A 55 17.72 -54.93 -9.52
N SER A 56 16.41 -54.72 -9.59
CA SER A 56 15.55 -55.66 -10.32
C SER A 56 14.12 -55.13 -10.36
N ASP A 57 13.75 -54.59 -11.51
CA ASP A 57 12.37 -54.49 -11.99
C ASP A 57 11.73 -55.88 -12.00
N VAL A 58 10.48 -56.02 -11.56
CA VAL A 58 9.45 -56.69 -12.38
C VAL A 58 8.05 -56.23 -11.97
N ASP A 59 7.38 -55.54 -12.89
CA ASP A 59 5.92 -55.46 -12.96
C ASP A 59 5.34 -56.84 -13.30
N ALA A 60 4.26 -57.26 -12.63
CA ALA A 60 3.35 -58.26 -13.18
C ALA A 60 1.97 -58.17 -12.53
N ASP A 61 1.09 -57.39 -13.14
CA ASP A 61 -0.35 -57.66 -13.10
C ASP A 61 -0.62 -58.99 -13.82
N ALA A 62 -1.28 -59.93 -13.14
CA ALA A 62 -1.91 -61.08 -13.77
C ALA A 62 -3.11 -61.56 -12.94
N ASP A 63 -4.31 -61.23 -13.44
CA ASP A 63 -5.55 -61.93 -13.09
C ASP A 63 -5.46 -63.40 -13.53
N ALA A 64 -5.81 -64.33 -12.63
CA ALA A 64 -6.21 -65.68 -13.01
C ALA A 64 -7.12 -66.29 -11.93
N ASP A 65 -8.41 -66.40 -12.29
CA ASP A 65 -9.38 -67.31 -11.70
C ASP A 65 -8.86 -68.75 -11.73
N SER A 66 -9.07 -69.50 -10.65
CA SER A 66 -9.36 -70.93 -10.79
C SER A 66 -10.10 -71.45 -9.57
N ASP A 67 -11.41 -71.66 -9.77
CA ASP A 67 -12.21 -72.61 -9.00
C ASP A 67 -11.52 -73.97 -8.98
N ALA A 68 -11.40 -74.54 -7.78
CA ALA A 68 -11.11 -75.96 -7.62
C ALA A 68 -11.92 -76.50 -6.45
N ASP A 69 -13.11 -76.99 -6.79
CA ASP A 69 -13.87 -77.95 -5.99
C ASP A 69 -12.99 -79.16 -5.69
N ALA A 70 -12.90 -79.52 -4.42
CA ALA A 70 -12.47 -80.84 -4.00
C ALA A 70 -13.37 -81.31 -2.85
N ASP A 71 -14.50 -81.89 -3.25
CA ASP A 71 -15.25 -82.83 -2.43
C ASP A 71 -14.34 -84.01 -2.07
N ALA A 72 -14.16 -84.25 -0.78
CA ALA A 72 -13.69 -85.51 -0.26
C ALA A 72 -14.55 -85.89 0.94
N ASP A 73 -15.67 -86.54 0.64
CA ASP A 73 -16.39 -87.39 1.58
C ASP A 73 -15.46 -88.52 2.04
N ALA A 74 -15.22 -88.59 3.35
CA ALA A 74 -14.75 -89.79 4.01
C ALA A 74 -15.50 -89.96 5.33
N ASP A 75 -16.55 -90.77 5.27
CA ASP A 75 -17.23 -91.33 6.43
C ASP A 75 -16.22 -92.10 7.29
N ALA A 76 -16.08 -91.68 8.54
CA ALA A 76 -15.53 -92.49 9.61
C ALA A 76 -16.41 -92.34 10.84
N ASP A 77 -17.39 -93.24 10.94
CA ASP A 77 -18.03 -93.59 12.21
C ASP A 77 -16.95 -94.06 13.19
N THR A 78 -16.73 -93.27 14.25
CA THR A 78 -16.20 -93.80 15.50
C THR A 78 -17.09 -93.31 16.62
N ASP A 79 -17.80 -94.28 17.20
CA ASP A 79 -18.61 -94.15 18.40
C ASP A 79 -17.86 -93.38 19.49
N VAL A 80 -18.30 -92.16 19.79
CA VAL A 80 -17.87 -91.45 21.00
C VAL A 80 -18.74 -91.97 22.13
N ASP A 81 -18.25 -93.04 22.76
CA ASP A 81 -18.66 -93.42 24.10
C ASP A 81 -18.46 -92.19 25.01
N ALA A 82 -19.58 -91.73 25.55
CA ALA A 82 -19.60 -90.78 26.64
C ALA A 82 -18.90 -91.40 27.84
N ASP A 83 -17.74 -90.86 28.20
CA ASP A 83 -17.26 -90.78 29.57
C ASP A 83 -16.19 -89.68 29.68
N THR A 84 -16.67 -88.54 30.20
CA THR A 84 -16.01 -87.56 31.09
C THR A 84 -14.51 -87.31 30.93
N ASP A 85 -14.15 -86.06 30.60
CA ASP A 85 -13.36 -85.20 31.50
C ASP A 85 -13.43 -83.72 31.08
N ALA A 86 -14.19 -82.94 31.86
CA ALA A 86 -14.08 -81.50 32.10
C ALA A 86 -13.73 -80.56 30.92
N ASP A 87 -14.72 -80.23 30.09
CA ASP A 87 -14.71 -78.96 29.35
C ASP A 87 -15.78 -78.04 29.94
N THR A 88 -15.32 -77.03 30.66
CA THR A 88 -16.11 -75.86 31.03
C THR A 88 -16.59 -75.18 29.76
N ASP A 89 -17.90 -75.07 29.59
CA ASP A 89 -18.55 -74.34 28.50
C ASP A 89 -17.97 -72.91 28.37
N PRO A 90 -17.27 -72.56 27.26
CA PRO A 90 -16.63 -71.26 27.08
C PRO A 90 -17.64 -70.12 26.85
N LEU A 91 -18.95 -70.41 26.79
CA LEU A 91 -19.99 -69.39 26.57
C LEU A 91 -20.35 -68.57 27.82
N PHE A 92 -19.80 -68.91 29.00
CA PHE A 92 -20.03 -68.20 30.27
C PHE A 92 -18.75 -67.88 31.06
N ALA A 93 -17.59 -67.80 30.39
CA ALA A 93 -16.36 -67.38 31.05
C ALA A 93 -16.41 -65.87 31.42
N PRO A 94 -15.83 -65.46 32.56
CA PRO A 94 -15.51 -64.05 32.81
C PRO A 94 -14.38 -63.61 31.87
N GLU A 95 -14.35 -62.32 31.50
CA GLU A 95 -13.31 -61.71 30.66
C GLU A 95 -13.00 -60.31 31.21
N ILE A 96 -11.78 -60.07 31.67
CA ILE A 96 -11.35 -58.79 32.24
C ILE A 96 -10.85 -57.84 31.14
N ASP A 97 -11.27 -56.58 31.20
CA ASP A 97 -10.71 -55.50 30.39
C ASP A 97 -10.33 -54.32 31.30
N VAL A 98 -9.12 -53.79 31.12
CA VAL A 98 -8.56 -52.73 31.95
C VAL A 98 -8.07 -51.58 31.08
N ASN A 99 -8.55 -50.37 31.38
CA ASN A 99 -8.18 -49.17 30.64
C ASN A 99 -8.01 -47.96 31.58
N PRO A 100 -6.87 -47.23 31.52
CA PRO A 100 -5.68 -47.49 30.71
C PRO A 100 -4.78 -48.60 31.29
N LEU A 101 -3.95 -49.21 30.44
CA LEU A 101 -2.95 -50.21 30.82
C LEU A 101 -1.66 -49.61 31.40
N ALA A 102 -1.55 -48.29 31.48
CA ALA A 102 -0.49 -47.56 32.19
C ALA A 102 -1.06 -46.23 32.71
N ILE A 103 -0.59 -45.78 33.87
CA ILE A 103 -1.05 -44.53 34.48
C ILE A 103 0.14 -43.61 34.71
N GLU A 104 0.19 -42.53 33.95
CA GLU A 104 1.20 -41.48 34.09
C GLU A 104 0.61 -40.26 34.79
N PHE A 105 1.23 -39.86 35.88
CA PHE A 105 0.91 -38.59 36.56
C PHE A 105 1.64 -37.39 35.94
N GLY A 106 2.74 -37.64 35.21
CA GLY A 106 3.63 -36.58 34.73
C GLY A 106 4.32 -35.85 35.88
N TYR A 107 4.75 -34.61 35.63
CA TYR A 107 5.18 -33.72 36.70
C TYR A 107 3.98 -33.15 37.46
N LEU A 108 4.10 -33.14 38.77
CA LEU A 108 3.22 -32.42 39.67
C LEU A 108 4.06 -31.67 40.68
N PRO A 109 3.73 -30.41 41.01
CA PRO A 109 4.45 -29.66 42.03
C PRO A 109 4.48 -30.42 43.37
N PRO A 110 5.54 -30.29 44.18
CA PRO A 110 5.62 -30.93 45.48
C PRO A 110 4.38 -30.64 46.33
N THR A 111 3.88 -31.65 47.04
CA THR A 111 2.68 -31.64 47.89
C THR A 111 1.34 -31.59 47.14
N THR A 112 1.33 -31.48 45.81
CA THR A 112 0.10 -31.59 45.02
C THR A 112 -0.40 -33.03 45.01
N THR A 113 -1.68 -33.22 45.36
CA THR A 113 -2.36 -34.50 45.21
C THR A 113 -3.21 -34.52 43.94
N ALA A 114 -2.94 -35.47 43.06
CA ALA A 114 -3.77 -35.76 41.90
C ALA A 114 -4.37 -37.16 41.99
N GLN A 115 -5.44 -37.39 41.24
CA GLN A 115 -6.01 -38.72 41.05
C GLN A 115 -6.13 -39.03 39.56
N ARG A 116 -5.90 -40.29 39.21
CA ARG A 116 -6.08 -40.82 37.86
C ARG A 116 -7.01 -42.03 37.93
N PRO A 117 -8.09 -42.04 37.14
CA PRO A 117 -9.00 -43.17 37.09
C PRO A 117 -8.42 -44.29 36.21
N TYR A 118 -8.76 -45.53 36.56
CA TYR A 118 -8.68 -46.68 35.66
C TYR A 118 -9.97 -47.48 35.79
N THR A 119 -10.44 -48.04 34.68
CA THR A 119 -11.67 -48.81 34.63
C THR A 119 -11.36 -50.28 34.46
N VAL A 120 -12.00 -51.10 35.29
CA VAL A 120 -12.01 -52.56 35.15
C VAL A 120 -13.41 -52.96 34.68
N ARG A 121 -13.48 -53.73 33.60
CA ARG A 121 -14.72 -54.17 32.97
C ARG A 121 -14.75 -55.69 32.92
N ASN A 122 -15.95 -56.24 33.01
CA ASN A 122 -16.20 -57.64 32.68
C ASN A 122 -16.89 -57.69 31.32
N LEU A 123 -16.16 -58.08 30.28
CA LEU A 123 -16.70 -58.27 28.94
C LEU A 123 -17.32 -59.66 28.74
N GLY A 124 -17.07 -60.56 29.69
CA GLY A 124 -17.50 -61.95 29.67
C GLY A 124 -18.94 -62.13 30.15
N ALA A 125 -19.44 -63.35 30.00
CA ALA A 125 -20.80 -63.74 30.38
C ALA A 125 -20.87 -64.36 31.80
N GLY A 126 -19.73 -64.69 32.41
CA GLY A 126 -19.62 -65.13 33.81
C GLY A 126 -19.30 -63.99 34.78
N ASP A 127 -19.51 -64.20 36.08
CA ASP A 127 -19.10 -63.23 37.11
C ASP A 127 -17.57 -63.17 37.23
N LEU A 128 -17.00 -61.98 36.99
CA LEU A 128 -15.56 -61.71 37.16
C LEU A 128 -15.28 -61.41 38.64
N VAL A 129 -14.53 -62.28 39.30
CA VAL A 129 -14.14 -62.17 40.70
C VAL A 129 -12.72 -61.62 40.79
N ILE A 130 -12.59 -60.38 41.25
CA ILE A 130 -11.29 -59.79 41.60
C ILE A 130 -10.95 -60.24 43.02
N SER A 131 -10.04 -61.22 43.10
CA SER A 131 -9.60 -61.83 44.35
C SER A 131 -8.57 -60.98 45.10
N SER A 132 -7.79 -60.18 44.37
CA SER A 132 -6.83 -59.25 44.94
C SER A 132 -6.66 -58.01 44.06
N LEU A 133 -6.74 -56.85 44.68
CA LEU A 133 -6.34 -55.57 44.15
C LEU A 133 -5.27 -54.98 45.08
N SER A 134 -4.04 -54.86 44.60
CA SER A 134 -2.91 -54.41 45.40
C SER A 134 -2.03 -53.42 44.66
N PHE A 135 -1.23 -52.67 45.42
CA PHE A 135 -0.24 -51.73 44.89
C PHE A 135 1.14 -52.02 45.48
N SER A 136 2.15 -52.03 44.63
CA SER A 136 3.57 -52.12 45.01
C SER A 136 4.28 -50.85 44.54
N GLY A 137 4.85 -50.08 45.48
CA GLY A 137 5.56 -48.84 45.17
C GLY A 137 5.73 -47.95 46.40
N PRO A 138 6.26 -46.72 46.24
CA PRO A 138 6.46 -45.78 47.33
C PRO A 138 5.12 -45.28 47.92
N SER A 139 5.14 -44.84 49.18
CA SER A 139 3.95 -44.40 49.93
C SER A 139 3.33 -43.08 49.44
N VAL A 140 3.90 -42.47 48.40
CA VAL A 140 3.36 -41.28 47.72
C VAL A 140 2.14 -41.63 46.88
N PHE A 141 1.98 -42.89 46.50
CA PHE A 141 0.79 -43.40 45.85
C PHE A 141 -0.17 -44.02 46.86
N ALA A 142 -1.47 -43.82 46.64
CA ALA A 142 -2.53 -44.42 47.44
C ALA A 142 -3.63 -44.96 46.53
N MET A 143 -4.16 -46.14 46.85
CA MET A 143 -5.27 -46.75 46.12
C MET A 143 -6.49 -46.91 47.05
N PRO A 144 -7.40 -45.92 47.08
CA PRO A 144 -8.66 -46.06 47.80
C PRO A 144 -9.57 -47.03 47.03
N GLY A 145 -9.87 -48.17 47.65
CA GLY A 145 -10.73 -49.19 47.04
C GLY A 145 -10.87 -50.41 47.93
N ALA A 146 -11.86 -51.27 47.63
CA ALA A 146 -11.97 -52.57 48.26
C ALA A 146 -10.86 -53.49 47.70
N PRO A 147 -10.17 -54.29 48.53
CA PRO A 147 -9.08 -55.17 48.09
C PRO A 147 -9.57 -56.35 47.23
N SER A 148 -10.88 -56.57 47.15
CA SER A 148 -11.53 -57.60 46.36
C SER A 148 -12.99 -57.22 46.10
N PHE A 149 -13.53 -57.61 44.95
CA PHE A 149 -14.94 -57.40 44.59
C PHE A 149 -15.33 -58.31 43.41
N THR A 150 -16.63 -58.41 43.10
CA THR A 150 -17.17 -59.17 41.97
C THR A 150 -17.88 -58.23 41.01
N LEU A 151 -17.58 -58.35 39.72
CA LEU A 151 -18.26 -57.66 38.63
C LEU A 151 -19.15 -58.63 37.86
N PRO A 152 -20.48 -58.46 37.89
CA PRO A 152 -21.38 -59.22 37.03
C PRO A 152 -21.07 -59.00 35.54
N ALA A 153 -21.53 -59.92 34.70
CA ALA A 153 -21.37 -59.83 33.24
C ALA A 153 -21.79 -58.45 32.69
N GLY A 154 -20.93 -57.86 31.85
CA GLY A 154 -21.13 -56.55 31.23
C GLY A 154 -21.02 -55.34 32.16
N GLN A 155 -20.68 -55.52 33.45
CA GLN A 155 -20.50 -54.41 34.39
C GLN A 155 -19.08 -53.86 34.37
N ALA A 156 -18.94 -52.61 34.81
CA ALA A 156 -17.66 -51.91 34.91
C ALA A 156 -17.56 -51.17 36.26
N VAL A 157 -16.35 -51.06 36.78
CA VAL A 157 -16.03 -50.19 37.92
C VAL A 157 -14.89 -49.25 37.56
N THR A 158 -15.01 -47.99 37.95
CA THR A 158 -13.92 -47.03 37.88
C THR A 158 -13.29 -46.90 39.26
N LEU A 159 -12.00 -47.20 39.31
CA LEU A 159 -11.15 -47.08 40.48
C LEU A 159 -10.19 -45.92 40.27
N ASN A 160 -9.59 -45.41 41.35
CA ASN A 160 -8.64 -44.31 41.27
C ASN A 160 -7.33 -44.70 41.94
N VAL A 161 -6.22 -44.27 41.33
CA VAL A 161 -4.95 -44.13 42.02
C VAL A 161 -4.75 -42.66 42.35
N LEU A 162 -4.33 -42.38 43.58
CA LEU A 162 -3.96 -41.05 44.04
C LEU A 162 -2.44 -40.99 44.10
N TYR A 163 -1.88 -39.84 43.74
CA TYR A 163 -0.46 -39.54 43.88
C TYR A 163 -0.32 -38.20 44.59
N THR A 164 0.40 -38.17 45.71
CA THR A 164 0.82 -36.94 46.39
C THR A 164 2.28 -36.69 46.07
N SER A 165 2.54 -35.68 45.23
CA SER A 165 3.86 -35.46 44.66
C SER A 165 4.91 -35.09 45.69
N ASN A 166 6.10 -35.67 45.54
CA ASN A 166 7.33 -35.27 46.22
C ASN A 166 8.29 -34.51 45.29
N GLY A 167 7.89 -34.22 44.05
CA GLY A 167 8.71 -33.59 43.00
C GLY A 167 9.73 -34.52 42.33
N GLY A 168 9.73 -35.82 42.65
CA GLY A 168 10.65 -36.81 42.10
C GLY A 168 9.99 -37.80 41.13
N ASP A 169 10.85 -38.59 40.47
CA ASP A 169 10.42 -39.79 39.75
C ASP A 169 9.97 -40.84 40.78
N ASN A 170 8.78 -41.40 40.59
CA ASN A 170 8.29 -42.49 41.44
C ASN A 170 7.58 -43.50 40.55
N ASP A 171 7.94 -44.76 40.69
CA ASP A 171 7.31 -45.86 39.97
C ASP A 171 6.60 -46.81 40.94
N GLY A 172 5.52 -47.41 40.46
CA GLY A 172 4.79 -48.45 41.15
C GLY A 172 3.97 -49.30 40.20
N THR A 173 3.29 -50.30 40.75
CA THR A 173 2.52 -51.25 39.97
C THR A 173 1.24 -51.63 40.71
N ILE A 174 0.11 -51.44 40.05
CA ILE A 174 -1.18 -52.00 40.45
C ILE A 174 -1.20 -53.45 39.98
N THR A 175 -1.53 -54.39 40.86
CA THR A 175 -1.73 -55.81 40.49
C THR A 175 -3.17 -56.20 40.76
N ILE A 176 -3.84 -56.72 39.74
CA ILE A 176 -5.21 -57.22 39.76
C ILE A 176 -5.16 -58.72 39.52
N VAL A 177 -5.66 -59.51 40.46
CA VAL A 177 -5.76 -60.98 40.33
C VAL A 177 -7.22 -61.37 40.23
N SER A 178 -7.59 -62.02 39.12
CA SER A 178 -8.97 -62.40 38.80
C SER A 178 -9.12 -63.91 38.64
N ASN A 179 -10.37 -64.36 38.48
CA ASN A 179 -10.71 -65.73 38.04
C ASN A 179 -10.82 -65.84 36.51
N ASP A 180 -10.27 -64.86 35.78
CA ASP A 180 -10.14 -64.97 34.33
C ASP A 180 -9.12 -66.07 33.98
N ALA A 181 -9.45 -66.91 33.01
CA ALA A 181 -8.71 -68.13 32.72
C ALA A 181 -7.43 -67.87 31.93
N ASP A 182 -7.43 -66.90 31.03
CA ASP A 182 -6.30 -66.49 30.21
C ASP A 182 -5.63 -65.20 30.73
N GLU A 183 -6.39 -64.29 31.33
CA GLU A 183 -5.91 -63.03 31.92
C GLU A 183 -6.02 -62.97 33.45
N GLY A 184 -5.72 -64.08 34.13
CA GLY A 184 -5.87 -64.20 35.59
C GLY A 184 -5.04 -63.22 36.44
N THR A 185 -4.09 -62.49 35.85
CA THR A 185 -3.37 -61.40 36.52
C THR A 185 -3.02 -60.27 35.55
N ILE A 186 -3.49 -59.06 35.82
CA ILE A 186 -3.15 -57.83 35.11
C ILE A 186 -2.31 -56.92 35.99
N THR A 187 -1.25 -56.34 35.42
CA THR A 187 -0.43 -55.33 36.07
C THR A 187 -0.52 -54.00 35.35
N ILE A 188 -0.79 -52.91 36.07
CA ILE A 188 -0.82 -51.55 35.54
C ILE A 188 0.37 -50.80 36.15
N PRO A 189 1.43 -50.47 35.38
CA PRO A 189 2.47 -49.57 35.85
C PRO A 189 1.88 -48.19 36.13
N VAL A 190 2.36 -47.57 37.20
CA VAL A 190 2.01 -46.22 37.62
C VAL A 190 3.31 -45.45 37.81
N ALA A 191 3.47 -44.32 37.14
CA ALA A 191 4.67 -43.51 37.26
C ALA A 191 4.37 -42.02 37.42
N SER A 192 5.35 -41.31 38.01
CA SER A 192 5.44 -39.86 38.06
C SER A 192 6.80 -39.41 37.54
N SER A 193 6.88 -38.17 37.05
CA SER A 193 8.11 -37.60 36.50
C SER A 193 8.57 -36.38 37.30
N SER A 194 9.88 -36.22 37.44
CA SER A 194 10.59 -35.05 37.94
C SER A 194 10.89 -34.03 36.85
N VAL A 195 10.62 -34.37 35.59
CA VAL A 195 10.90 -33.51 34.45
C VAL A 195 9.76 -32.49 34.28
N GLU A 196 10.10 -31.21 34.40
CA GLU A 196 9.15 -30.10 34.36
C GLU A 196 8.88 -29.63 32.92
N PRO A 197 7.65 -29.20 32.59
CA PRO A 197 7.41 -28.31 31.47
C PRO A 197 7.85 -26.88 31.86
N ASP A 198 8.40 -26.13 30.92
CA ASP A 198 8.92 -24.76 31.16
C ASP A 198 8.64 -23.92 29.90
N LEU A 199 7.85 -22.87 30.05
CA LEU A 199 7.41 -21.97 29.00
C LEU A 199 8.28 -20.72 28.99
N VAL A 200 8.91 -20.47 27.85
CA VAL A 200 9.60 -19.21 27.58
C VAL A 200 8.85 -18.42 26.52
N LEU A 201 8.64 -17.14 26.80
CA LEU A 201 8.14 -16.14 25.85
C LEU A 201 9.30 -15.35 25.24
N ASP A 202 9.41 -15.36 23.92
CA ASP A 202 10.47 -14.65 23.18
C ASP A 202 9.87 -13.76 22.08
N PRO A 203 10.09 -12.43 22.10
CA PRO A 203 10.87 -11.69 23.11
C PRO A 203 10.07 -11.46 24.42
N PRO A 204 10.75 -11.28 25.58
CA PRO A 204 10.08 -10.92 26.84
C PRO A 204 9.52 -9.48 26.82
N VAL A 205 10.00 -8.64 25.89
CA VAL A 205 9.46 -7.32 25.58
C VAL A 205 9.29 -7.21 24.06
N VAL A 206 8.05 -7.08 23.60
CA VAL A 206 7.72 -6.77 22.20
C VAL A 206 7.70 -5.24 22.07
N ASP A 207 8.80 -4.68 21.57
CA ASP A 207 8.95 -3.23 21.39
C ASP A 207 8.70 -2.81 19.95
N PHE A 208 7.65 -2.03 19.74
CA PHE A 208 7.28 -1.47 18.45
C PHE A 208 7.99 -0.14 18.14
N GLY A 209 8.73 0.44 19.08
CA GLY A 209 9.39 1.73 18.87
C GLY A 209 8.38 2.87 18.66
N ALA A 210 8.62 3.72 17.65
CA ALA A 210 7.69 4.78 17.26
C ALA A 210 6.82 4.31 16.09
N VAL A 211 5.51 4.30 16.29
CA VAL A 211 4.51 3.96 15.28
C VAL A 211 3.64 5.20 15.04
N ASP A 212 3.43 5.56 13.78
CA ASP A 212 2.59 6.70 13.43
C ASP A 212 1.14 6.46 13.88
N LEU A 213 0.49 7.52 14.37
CA LEU A 213 -0.90 7.44 14.83
C LEU A 213 -1.81 6.89 13.71
N SER A 214 -2.69 5.95 14.05
CA SER A 214 -3.59 5.27 13.10
C SER A 214 -2.91 4.32 12.09
N CYS A 215 -1.59 4.12 12.15
CA CYS A 215 -0.94 2.95 11.55
C CYS A 215 -0.95 1.77 12.53
N TYR A 216 -0.64 0.58 12.02
CA TYR A 216 -0.31 -0.54 12.87
C TYR A 216 0.93 -1.27 12.41
N GLU A 217 1.58 -1.92 13.36
CA GLU A 217 2.68 -2.84 13.15
C GLU A 217 2.37 -4.17 13.82
N THR A 218 2.89 -5.27 13.26
CA THR A 218 2.68 -6.62 13.82
C THR A 218 4.04 -7.28 14.06
N GLN A 219 4.24 -7.80 15.26
CA GLN A 219 5.43 -8.58 15.64
C GLN A 219 5.01 -9.91 16.28
N PRO A 220 5.71 -11.02 15.97
CA PRO A 220 5.42 -12.30 16.58
C PRO A 220 5.93 -12.36 18.02
N LEU A 221 5.17 -13.00 18.90
CA LEU A 221 5.58 -13.46 20.21
C LEU A 221 5.63 -14.99 20.19
N THR A 222 6.82 -15.55 20.36
CA THR A 222 7.05 -17.00 20.31
C THR A 222 6.90 -17.60 21.70
N LEU A 223 6.09 -18.65 21.80
CA LEU A 223 5.91 -19.47 22.98
C LEU A 223 6.69 -20.78 22.75
N THR A 224 7.70 -21.05 23.58
CA THR A 224 8.54 -22.26 23.45
C THR A 224 8.50 -23.07 24.73
N ASN A 225 8.28 -24.38 24.61
CA ASN A 225 8.52 -25.30 25.71
C ASN A 225 10.01 -25.65 25.76
N VAL A 226 10.76 -25.04 26.68
CA VAL A 226 12.18 -25.35 26.91
C VAL A 226 12.36 -26.45 27.97
N GLY A 227 11.26 -26.85 28.62
CA GLY A 227 11.21 -27.95 29.58
C GLY A 227 11.29 -29.33 28.92
N GLY A 228 11.42 -30.36 29.75
CA GLY A 228 11.56 -31.74 29.29
C GLY A 228 10.25 -32.55 29.29
N ALA A 229 9.15 -31.97 29.78
CA ALA A 229 7.81 -32.59 29.74
C ALA A 229 6.85 -31.81 28.82
N PRO A 230 5.77 -32.43 28.32
CA PRO A 230 4.78 -31.73 27.52
C PRO A 230 4.12 -30.55 28.24
N LEU A 231 4.24 -29.36 27.67
CA LEU A 231 3.63 -28.13 28.15
C LEU A 231 2.26 -27.95 27.49
N THR A 232 1.21 -27.71 28.27
CA THR A 232 -0.15 -27.43 27.78
C THR A 232 -0.53 -25.98 28.09
N VAL A 233 -0.69 -25.17 27.05
CA VAL A 233 -1.15 -23.79 27.13
C VAL A 233 -2.69 -23.78 27.16
N ASN A 234 -3.26 -23.20 28.21
CA ASN A 234 -4.69 -23.16 28.47
C ASN A 234 -5.34 -21.85 28.02
N SER A 235 -4.65 -20.72 28.19
CA SER A 235 -5.14 -19.41 27.77
C SER A 235 -3.99 -18.46 27.42
N ILE A 236 -4.27 -17.57 26.46
CA ILE A 236 -3.42 -16.44 26.10
C ILE A 236 -4.33 -15.21 26.19
N THR A 237 -3.97 -14.23 27.02
CA THR A 237 -4.78 -13.03 27.25
C THR A 237 -3.94 -11.76 27.12
N LEU A 238 -4.58 -10.65 26.73
CA LEU A 238 -3.97 -9.34 26.60
C LEU A 238 -4.58 -8.39 27.63
N THR A 239 -3.75 -7.76 28.45
CA THR A 239 -4.14 -6.64 29.31
C THR A 239 -3.67 -5.34 28.66
N ASP A 240 -4.61 -4.58 28.11
CA ASP A 240 -4.34 -3.32 27.42
C ASP A 240 -5.25 -2.20 27.94
N PRO A 241 -4.77 -1.40 28.90
CA PRO A 241 -5.56 -0.31 29.48
C PRO A 241 -5.88 0.82 28.49
N GLN A 242 -5.14 0.92 27.39
CA GLN A 242 -5.13 2.08 26.49
C GLN A 242 -5.74 1.75 25.11
N GLY A 243 -6.01 0.47 24.82
CA GLY A 243 -6.62 0.02 23.56
C GLY A 243 -5.69 0.17 22.36
N ALA A 244 -4.39 0.05 22.58
CA ALA A 244 -3.33 0.20 21.57
C ALA A 244 -2.79 -1.14 21.03
N SER A 245 -3.24 -2.28 21.54
CA SER A 245 -2.72 -3.59 21.19
C SER A 245 -3.83 -4.61 20.97
N VAL A 246 -3.60 -5.56 20.07
CA VAL A 246 -4.50 -6.70 19.83
C VAL A 246 -3.69 -7.95 19.52
N LEU A 247 -4.16 -9.10 19.98
CA LEU A 247 -3.59 -10.40 19.61
C LEU A 247 -4.29 -10.94 18.36
N THR A 248 -3.51 -11.42 17.42
CA THR A 248 -3.95 -12.05 16.18
C THR A 248 -3.25 -13.39 15.98
N ASN A 249 -3.76 -14.25 15.10
CA ASN A 249 -3.21 -15.58 14.85
C ASN A 249 -3.00 -16.42 16.13
N ILE A 250 -3.93 -16.32 17.06
CA ILE A 250 -3.92 -17.11 18.30
C ILE A 250 -4.13 -18.60 17.93
N PRO A 251 -3.24 -19.52 18.34
CA PRO A 251 -3.41 -20.94 18.08
C PRO A 251 -4.67 -21.50 18.77
N GLY A 252 -5.19 -22.63 18.29
CA GLY A 252 -6.30 -23.31 18.94
C GLY A 252 -5.91 -23.79 20.33
N LEU A 253 -6.69 -23.41 21.36
CA LEU A 253 -6.45 -23.77 22.76
C LEU A 253 -7.48 -24.80 23.27
N PRO A 254 -7.10 -25.72 24.18
CA PRO A 254 -5.74 -25.90 24.73
C PRO A 254 -4.75 -26.46 23.70
N LEU A 255 -3.50 -25.99 23.75
CA LEU A 255 -2.41 -26.41 22.86
C LEU A 255 -1.34 -27.14 23.67
N THR A 256 -0.91 -28.32 23.22
CA THR A 256 0.22 -29.05 23.82
C THR A 256 1.48 -28.90 22.98
N LEU A 257 2.53 -28.33 23.57
CA LEU A 257 3.87 -28.24 23.02
C LEU A 257 4.74 -29.36 23.60
N GLN A 258 5.26 -30.22 22.72
CA GLN A 258 6.28 -31.21 23.11
C GLN A 258 7.58 -30.48 23.53
N PRO A 259 8.50 -31.14 24.27
CA PRO A 259 9.80 -30.56 24.59
C PRO A 259 10.51 -29.98 23.36
N ASN A 260 11.01 -28.76 23.45
CA ASN A 260 11.62 -27.95 22.39
C ASN A 260 10.69 -27.52 21.24
N ALA A 261 9.38 -27.76 21.34
CA ALA A 261 8.42 -27.26 20.35
C ALA A 261 8.02 -25.81 20.64
N SER A 262 7.75 -25.06 19.58
CA SER A 262 7.34 -23.66 19.65
C SER A 262 6.08 -23.39 18.82
N THR A 263 5.35 -22.35 19.21
CA THR A 263 4.29 -21.71 18.41
C THR A 263 4.44 -20.20 18.51
N ALA A 264 3.83 -19.45 17.60
CA ALA A 264 3.75 -17.99 17.69
C ALA A 264 2.31 -17.51 17.89
N VAL A 265 2.17 -16.34 18.51
CA VAL A 265 0.98 -15.48 18.46
C VAL A 265 1.43 -14.12 17.98
N ASP A 266 0.64 -13.47 17.12
CA ASP A 266 1.01 -12.16 16.59
C ASP A 266 0.46 -11.06 17.50
N VAL A 267 1.35 -10.19 17.96
CA VAL A 267 1.00 -8.96 18.65
C VAL A 267 0.92 -7.86 17.61
N ARG A 268 -0.22 -7.18 17.52
CA ARG A 268 -0.39 -6.01 16.68
C ARG A 268 -0.55 -4.76 17.53
N TYR A 269 0.25 -3.74 17.27
CA TYR A 269 0.19 -2.44 17.91
C TYR A 269 -0.49 -1.45 16.99
N ASN A 270 -1.64 -0.90 17.39
CA ASN A 270 -2.43 0.11 16.67
C ASN A 270 -2.93 1.15 17.67
N ALA A 271 -2.15 2.21 17.86
CA ALA A 271 -2.45 3.25 18.84
C ALA A 271 -3.34 4.34 18.25
N ASN A 272 -4.41 4.67 18.98
CA ASN A 272 -5.34 5.77 18.68
C ASN A 272 -5.13 7.02 19.54
N VAL A 273 -4.12 7.00 20.40
CA VAL A 273 -3.72 8.10 21.28
C VAL A 273 -2.21 8.28 21.19
N THR A 274 -1.75 9.52 21.32
CA THR A 274 -0.31 9.81 21.33
C THR A 274 0.31 9.51 22.69
N GLY A 275 1.62 9.24 22.69
CA GLY A 275 2.42 8.97 23.89
C GLY A 275 3.00 7.56 23.92
N VAL A 276 3.73 7.26 25.00
CA VAL A 276 4.29 5.92 25.25
C VAL A 276 3.20 5.07 25.91
N LEU A 277 2.85 3.96 25.26
CA LEU A 277 1.79 3.05 25.69
C LEU A 277 2.41 1.69 26.02
N ALA A 278 1.81 1.01 26.99
CA ALA A 278 2.24 -0.31 27.43
C ALA A 278 1.03 -1.21 27.69
N SER A 279 1.17 -2.46 27.27
CA SER A 279 0.23 -3.55 27.51
C SER A 279 1.01 -4.82 27.88
N SER A 280 0.34 -5.87 28.31
CA SER A 280 1.00 -7.13 28.67
C SER A 280 0.23 -8.34 28.15
N VAL A 281 0.96 -9.28 27.54
CA VAL A 281 0.43 -10.60 27.19
C VAL A 281 0.68 -11.54 28.36
N SER A 282 -0.33 -12.31 28.75
CA SER A 282 -0.25 -13.30 29.82
C SER A 282 -0.66 -14.68 29.30
N VAL A 283 0.19 -15.68 29.51
CA VAL A 283 0.00 -17.05 29.06
C VAL A 283 -0.11 -17.98 30.27
N ALA A 284 -1.27 -18.61 30.43
CA ALA A 284 -1.49 -19.60 31.49
C ALA A 284 -1.32 -21.02 30.92
N SER A 285 -0.45 -21.81 31.55
CA SER A 285 -0.11 -23.17 31.14
C SER A 285 -0.11 -24.12 32.35
N ASN A 286 0.39 -25.35 32.17
CA ASN A 286 0.75 -26.27 33.26
C ASN A 286 2.22 -26.12 33.70
N ASP A 287 2.88 -25.03 33.31
CA ASP A 287 4.19 -24.65 33.82
C ASP A 287 4.13 -24.41 35.35
N PRO A 288 5.03 -25.03 36.14
CA PRO A 288 5.11 -24.81 37.58
C PRO A 288 5.45 -23.37 38.00
N ASP A 289 6.13 -22.60 37.15
CA ASP A 289 6.50 -21.20 37.41
C ASP A 289 5.30 -20.24 37.36
N GLY A 290 4.19 -20.71 36.77
CA GLY A 290 2.89 -20.07 36.83
C GLY A 290 2.48 -19.40 35.52
N VAL A 291 2.00 -18.16 35.61
CA VAL A 291 1.55 -17.41 34.43
C VAL A 291 2.73 -16.61 33.89
N GLU A 292 3.15 -16.95 32.67
CA GLU A 292 4.21 -16.24 31.98
C GLU A 292 3.70 -14.96 31.32
N THR A 293 4.51 -13.91 31.34
CA THR A 293 4.12 -12.59 30.82
C THR A 293 5.17 -11.95 29.94
N ALA A 294 4.74 -11.39 28.81
CA ALA A 294 5.55 -10.54 27.96
C ALA A 294 5.01 -9.11 27.98
N LEU A 295 5.91 -8.13 28.09
CA LEU A 295 5.56 -6.72 28.00
C LEU A 295 5.44 -6.31 26.53
N VAL A 296 4.48 -5.46 26.22
CA VAL A 296 4.33 -4.85 24.91
C VAL A 296 4.50 -3.35 25.07
N THR A 297 5.44 -2.76 24.34
CA THR A 297 5.72 -1.32 24.40
C THR A 297 5.71 -0.70 23.01
N GLY A 298 5.34 0.57 22.96
CA GLY A 298 5.46 1.40 21.77
C GLY A 298 5.11 2.83 22.11
N SER A 299 5.41 3.73 21.18
CA SER A 299 4.97 5.12 21.26
C SER A 299 4.25 5.50 19.99
N ALA A 300 3.16 6.25 20.14
CA ALA A 300 2.45 6.85 19.04
C ALA A 300 2.64 8.36 19.00
N ALA A 301 2.94 8.88 17.83
CA ALA A 301 3.01 10.31 17.58
C ALA A 301 2.34 10.64 16.24
N LEU A 302 1.84 11.87 16.12
CA LEU A 302 1.52 12.42 14.81
C LEU A 302 2.84 12.70 14.09
N ARG A 303 2.99 12.16 12.88
CA ARG A 303 4.12 12.52 12.01
C ARG A 303 3.85 13.91 11.45
N THR A 304 4.78 14.83 11.68
CA THR A 304 4.71 16.20 11.15
C THR A 304 5.83 16.41 10.14
N ALA A 305 5.51 17.09 9.04
CA ALA A 305 6.48 17.47 8.02
C ALA A 305 6.53 18.99 7.87
N THR A 306 7.63 19.50 7.34
CA THR A 306 7.76 20.92 7.02
C THR A 306 8.53 21.11 5.73
N ASP A 307 7.86 21.64 4.72
CA ASP A 307 8.47 22.02 3.44
C ASP A 307 8.69 23.52 3.39
N GLN A 308 9.77 23.93 2.72
CA GLN A 308 10.17 25.33 2.66
C GLN A 308 10.65 25.72 1.27
N LEU A 309 10.32 26.94 0.86
CA LEU A 309 10.75 27.55 -0.40
C LEU A 309 11.11 29.01 -0.17
N VAL A 310 12.20 29.48 -0.76
CA VAL A 310 12.47 30.92 -0.87
C VAL A 310 11.86 31.42 -2.17
N ALA A 311 10.91 32.34 -2.08
CA ALA A 311 10.26 32.93 -3.24
C ALA A 311 11.30 33.65 -4.12
N THR A 312 11.40 33.29 -5.40
CA THR A 312 12.29 33.94 -6.35
C THR A 312 11.60 35.11 -7.04
N ALA A 313 12.37 36.07 -7.56
CA ALA A 313 11.82 37.11 -8.41
C ALA A 313 11.20 36.48 -9.66
N ASN A 314 9.97 36.88 -9.98
CA ASN A 314 9.37 36.51 -11.25
C ASN A 314 10.26 37.04 -12.38
N PRO A 315 10.61 36.22 -13.38
CA PRO A 315 11.32 36.71 -14.54
C PRO A 315 10.45 37.72 -15.32
N PRO A 316 11.01 38.43 -16.30
CA PRO A 316 10.27 39.42 -17.08
C PRO A 316 8.99 38.81 -17.70
N LEU A 317 7.87 39.54 -17.66
CA LEU A 317 6.57 39.04 -18.14
C LEU A 317 6.25 39.57 -19.53
N ASP A 318 6.07 38.68 -20.50
CA ASP A 318 5.67 39.00 -21.86
C ASP A 318 4.26 38.46 -22.11
N ILE A 319 3.32 39.37 -22.32
CA ILE A 319 1.88 39.07 -22.32
C ILE A 319 1.30 39.37 -23.69
N ILE A 320 0.64 38.38 -24.32
CA ILE A 320 -0.02 38.55 -25.61
C ILE A 320 -1.54 38.45 -25.39
N PHE A 321 -2.29 39.49 -25.73
CA PHE A 321 -3.74 39.38 -25.93
C PHE A 321 -4.03 39.06 -27.38
N ALA A 322 -4.59 37.88 -27.63
CA ALA A 322 -5.18 37.53 -28.92
C ALA A 322 -6.69 37.66 -28.80
N VAL A 323 -7.27 38.57 -29.60
CA VAL A 323 -8.67 38.97 -29.45
C VAL A 323 -9.41 38.67 -30.74
N ASP A 324 -10.42 37.82 -30.63
CA ASP A 324 -11.36 37.50 -31.70
C ASP A 324 -12.04 38.78 -32.22
N GLN A 325 -12.05 38.93 -33.55
CA GLN A 325 -12.61 40.08 -34.26
C GLN A 325 -13.93 39.75 -34.97
N SER A 326 -14.59 38.66 -34.60
CA SER A 326 -15.95 38.36 -35.05
C SER A 326 -16.90 39.47 -34.64
N GLY A 327 -17.96 39.69 -35.43
CA GLY A 327 -18.92 40.77 -35.18
C GLY A 327 -19.72 40.62 -33.87
N SER A 328 -19.69 39.46 -33.23
CA SER A 328 -20.27 39.22 -31.91
C SER A 328 -19.39 39.73 -30.76
N MET A 329 -18.10 39.92 -31.02
CA MET A 329 -17.11 40.32 -30.02
C MET A 329 -17.10 41.80 -29.66
N ASP A 330 -17.76 42.70 -30.40
CA ASP A 330 -17.72 44.15 -30.18
C ASP A 330 -18.00 44.57 -28.72
N SER A 331 -19.07 44.01 -28.15
CA SER A 331 -19.49 44.32 -26.78
C SER A 331 -18.53 43.73 -25.73
N ASN A 332 -18.00 42.54 -26.01
CA ASN A 332 -17.06 41.82 -25.16
C ASN A 332 -15.68 42.50 -25.17
N ALA A 333 -15.14 42.80 -26.34
CA ALA A 333 -13.89 43.53 -26.52
C ALA A 333 -13.96 44.94 -25.90
N THR A 334 -15.12 45.59 -25.95
CA THR A 334 -15.36 46.86 -25.24
C THR A 334 -15.34 46.68 -23.72
N GLY A 335 -16.00 45.65 -23.19
CA GLY A 335 -16.00 45.32 -21.77
C GLY A 335 -14.59 45.02 -21.24
N MET A 336 -13.84 44.18 -21.97
CA MET A 336 -12.43 43.88 -21.69
C MET A 336 -11.58 45.15 -21.67
N ALA A 337 -11.71 46.00 -22.69
CA ALA A 337 -10.93 47.23 -22.81
C ALA A 337 -11.16 48.19 -21.63
N ASN A 338 -12.42 48.34 -21.20
CA ASN A 338 -12.76 49.18 -20.05
C ASN A 338 -12.19 48.64 -18.72
N ALA A 339 -11.91 47.34 -18.65
CA ALA A 339 -11.36 46.65 -17.49
C ALA A 339 -9.84 46.46 -17.53
N LEU A 340 -9.13 47.05 -18.50
CA LEU A 340 -7.66 46.91 -18.59
C LEU A 340 -6.95 47.39 -17.32
N ASN A 341 -7.48 48.43 -16.64
CA ASN A 341 -6.87 48.94 -15.42
C ASN A 341 -6.80 47.87 -14.31
N ASP A 342 -7.81 47.01 -14.21
CA ASP A 342 -7.85 45.92 -13.24
C ASP A 342 -6.79 44.86 -13.57
N PHE A 343 -6.61 44.55 -14.86
CA PHE A 343 -5.55 43.66 -15.33
C PHE A 343 -4.15 44.18 -14.99
N VAL A 344 -3.81 45.41 -15.38
CA VAL A 344 -2.46 45.96 -15.15
C VAL A 344 -2.18 46.18 -13.66
N THR A 345 -3.21 46.41 -12.84
CA THR A 345 -3.08 46.44 -11.38
C THR A 345 -2.71 45.05 -10.85
N GLY A 346 -3.35 43.99 -11.34
CA GLY A 346 -3.02 42.61 -10.98
C GLY A 346 -1.62 42.21 -11.42
N VAL A 347 -1.24 42.49 -12.67
CA VAL A 347 0.12 42.22 -13.19
C VAL A 347 1.17 43.01 -12.39
N GLY A 348 0.91 44.28 -12.08
CA GLY A 348 1.80 45.13 -11.29
C GLY A 348 2.00 44.64 -9.85
N GLY A 349 1.05 43.90 -9.29
CA GLY A 349 1.19 43.21 -8.00
C GLY A 349 2.09 41.98 -8.06
N VAL A 350 2.33 41.45 -9.26
CA VAL A 350 3.06 40.21 -9.53
C VAL A 350 4.50 40.46 -10.02
N SER A 351 4.66 41.40 -10.94
CA SER A 351 5.96 41.85 -11.45
C SER A 351 5.88 43.33 -11.82
N THR A 352 7.00 44.03 -11.68
CA THR A 352 7.13 45.41 -12.19
C THR A 352 7.69 45.46 -13.61
N ASP A 353 8.17 44.32 -14.13
CA ASP A 353 8.81 44.21 -15.44
C ASP A 353 7.94 43.41 -16.42
N TRP A 354 6.88 44.04 -16.92
CA TRP A 354 5.93 43.43 -17.85
C TRP A 354 5.76 44.21 -19.14
N ARG A 355 5.39 43.49 -20.21
CA ARG A 355 5.04 44.02 -21.53
C ARG A 355 3.77 43.36 -22.02
N VAL A 356 2.91 44.13 -22.69
CA VAL A 356 1.64 43.65 -23.25
C VAL A 356 1.57 43.99 -24.73
N GLY A 357 1.51 42.96 -25.58
CA GLY A 357 1.17 43.05 -27.00
C GLY A 357 -0.28 42.66 -27.24
N VAL A 358 -0.90 43.23 -28.28
CA VAL A 358 -2.27 42.89 -28.70
C VAL A 358 -2.23 42.50 -30.16
N VAL A 359 -2.76 41.32 -30.49
CA VAL A 359 -2.80 40.79 -31.85
C VAL A 359 -4.24 40.45 -32.25
N THR A 360 -4.62 40.89 -33.44
CA THR A 360 -5.96 40.68 -34.03
C THR A 360 -5.92 40.45 -35.53
N TYR A 361 -4.73 40.54 -36.15
CA TYR A 361 -4.50 40.36 -37.58
C TYR A 361 -3.80 39.01 -37.84
N ASP A 362 -4.18 38.37 -38.95
CA ASP A 362 -3.58 37.10 -39.43
C ASP A 362 -2.06 37.16 -39.64
N ASP A 363 -1.49 38.34 -39.92
CA ASP A 363 -0.04 38.49 -40.13
C ASP A 363 0.79 38.38 -38.84
N GLY A 364 0.12 38.32 -37.69
CA GLY A 364 0.68 38.18 -36.36
C GLY A 364 1.24 39.47 -35.77
N CYS A 365 1.25 40.58 -36.51
CA CYS A 365 1.83 41.83 -36.04
C CYS A 365 0.97 42.46 -34.93
N PHE A 366 1.64 42.99 -33.89
CA PHE A 366 0.92 43.66 -32.83
C PHE A 366 0.33 45.00 -33.28
N ASN A 367 -0.82 45.32 -32.71
CA ASN A 367 -1.53 46.54 -32.98
C ASN A 367 -0.84 47.76 -32.36
N PRO A 368 -0.88 48.92 -33.03
CA PRO A 368 -0.09 50.08 -32.63
C PRO A 368 -0.58 50.73 -31.34
N PHE A 369 0.37 51.15 -30.50
CA PHE A 369 0.17 51.97 -29.30
C PHE A 369 0.93 53.30 -29.45
N SER A 370 0.36 54.42 -28.98
CA SER A 370 1.02 55.72 -29.09
C SER A 370 2.31 55.75 -28.27
N GLY A 371 3.42 56.06 -28.93
CA GLY A 371 4.75 56.09 -28.29
C GLY A 371 5.34 54.72 -27.92
N GLY A 372 4.80 53.61 -28.44
CA GLY A 372 5.27 52.25 -28.20
C GLY A 372 5.91 51.57 -29.43
N ALA A 373 6.52 50.41 -29.21
CA ALA A 373 7.15 49.58 -30.25
C ALA A 373 6.18 48.52 -30.85
N GLY A 374 4.86 48.71 -30.68
CA GLY A 374 3.83 47.68 -30.96
C GLY A 374 3.32 46.96 -29.70
N TRP A 375 3.94 47.20 -28.55
CA TRP A 375 3.48 46.74 -27.23
C TRP A 375 3.66 47.86 -26.21
N PHE A 376 3.00 47.73 -25.05
CA PHE A 376 3.10 48.69 -23.95
C PHE A 376 3.63 48.07 -22.66
N SER A 377 4.08 48.94 -21.76
CA SER A 377 4.51 48.60 -20.40
C SER A 377 3.98 49.66 -19.42
N ALA A 378 4.28 49.54 -18.13
CA ALA A 378 3.95 50.54 -17.13
C ALA A 378 4.50 51.96 -17.44
N THR A 379 5.50 52.08 -18.33
CA THR A 379 6.14 53.35 -18.70
C THR A 379 5.60 53.96 -20.00
N THR A 380 4.79 53.22 -20.76
CA THR A 380 4.24 53.70 -22.03
C THR A 380 3.18 54.78 -21.76
N PRO A 381 3.26 55.98 -22.37
CA PRO A 381 2.20 56.98 -22.19
C PRO A 381 0.86 56.49 -22.75
N ASN A 382 -0.25 56.84 -22.10
CA ASN A 382 -1.62 56.65 -22.62
C ASN A 382 -2.05 55.21 -22.98
N TYR A 383 -1.32 54.16 -22.56
CA TYR A 383 -1.65 52.78 -22.96
C TYR A 383 -3.09 52.35 -22.60
N LEU A 384 -3.65 52.86 -21.50
CA LEU A 384 -5.04 52.58 -21.11
C LEU A 384 -6.05 53.08 -22.15
N ALA A 385 -5.79 54.24 -22.76
CA ALA A 385 -6.65 54.81 -23.79
C ALA A 385 -6.46 54.13 -25.15
N ASP A 386 -5.24 53.67 -25.44
CA ASP A 386 -4.87 53.05 -26.72
C ASP A 386 -5.28 51.58 -26.81
N PHE A 387 -5.39 50.87 -25.69
CA PHE A 387 -5.73 49.44 -25.67
C PHE A 387 -7.09 49.13 -26.26
N GLY A 388 -8.11 49.95 -25.98
CA GLY A 388 -9.45 49.74 -26.53
C GLY A 388 -9.48 49.75 -28.06
N PRO A 389 -8.98 50.80 -28.71
CA PRO A 389 -8.75 50.80 -30.15
C PRO A 389 -7.93 49.58 -30.60
N ALA A 390 -6.77 49.31 -29.99
CA ALA A 390 -5.91 48.20 -30.37
C ALA A 390 -6.61 46.83 -30.31
N ALA A 391 -7.42 46.55 -29.29
CA ALA A 391 -8.13 45.28 -29.14
C ALA A 391 -9.33 45.11 -30.11
N ARG A 392 -9.72 46.16 -30.83
CA ARG A 392 -10.84 46.17 -31.79
C ARG A 392 -10.40 46.55 -33.21
N LEU A 393 -9.09 46.68 -33.45
CA LEU A 393 -8.57 46.90 -34.79
C LEU A 393 -8.66 45.57 -35.56
N GLY A 394 -9.27 45.59 -36.74
CA GLY A 394 -9.59 44.36 -37.48
C GLY A 394 -11.09 44.16 -37.69
N ASP A 395 -11.92 44.92 -36.95
CA ASP A 395 -13.36 45.02 -37.14
C ASP A 395 -13.68 45.60 -38.54
N GLN A 396 -14.00 44.68 -39.44
CA GLN A 396 -14.61 44.81 -40.75
C GLN A 396 -13.76 45.33 -41.92
N SER A 397 -13.81 44.56 -43.01
CA SER A 397 -13.75 44.96 -44.42
C SER A 397 -12.48 44.76 -45.25
N ASN A 398 -11.42 44.12 -44.74
CA ASN A 398 -10.36 43.64 -45.63
C ASN A 398 -10.50 42.13 -45.89
N SER A 399 -10.25 41.70 -47.13
CA SER A 399 -10.32 40.29 -47.56
C SER A 399 -9.15 39.44 -47.04
N ASN A 400 -8.40 39.95 -46.05
CA ASN A 400 -7.10 39.41 -45.61
C ASN A 400 -7.10 39.06 -44.11
N ASN A 401 -8.26 39.07 -43.43
CA ASN A 401 -8.45 38.63 -42.05
C ASN A 401 -9.41 37.41 -42.07
N GLN A 402 -8.86 36.23 -42.39
CA GLN A 402 -9.56 34.95 -42.50
C GLN A 402 -9.50 34.13 -41.21
N ASP A 403 -8.59 34.44 -40.29
CA ASP A 403 -8.35 33.69 -39.05
C ASP A 403 -8.94 34.42 -37.82
N THR A 404 -10.03 35.19 -38.00
CA THR A 404 -10.66 36.03 -36.97
C THR A 404 -11.04 35.26 -35.69
N GLU A 405 -11.47 34.01 -35.84
CA GLU A 405 -11.86 33.10 -34.76
C GLU A 405 -10.83 31.97 -34.54
N ALA A 406 -9.68 32.02 -35.23
CA ALA A 406 -8.64 31.00 -35.21
C ALA A 406 -7.40 31.45 -34.41
N LEU A 407 -7.60 31.79 -33.14
CA LEU A 407 -6.59 32.47 -32.32
C LEU A 407 -5.32 31.64 -32.09
N PHE A 408 -5.36 30.31 -32.15
CA PHE A 408 -4.12 29.51 -32.12
C PHE A 408 -3.20 29.81 -33.31
N SER A 409 -3.77 29.96 -34.51
CA SER A 409 -3.03 30.33 -35.71
C SER A 409 -2.50 31.76 -35.62
N VAL A 410 -3.33 32.69 -35.13
CA VAL A 410 -2.95 34.11 -34.95
C VAL A 410 -1.82 34.28 -33.93
N VAL A 411 -1.89 33.61 -32.78
CA VAL A 411 -0.81 33.61 -31.78
C VAL A 411 0.45 32.96 -32.35
N GLY A 412 0.32 31.86 -33.08
CA GLY A 412 1.42 31.20 -33.76
C GLY A 412 2.16 32.14 -34.72
N ALA A 413 1.42 32.86 -35.56
CA ALA A 413 1.96 33.90 -36.43
C ALA A 413 2.61 35.02 -35.61
N SER A 414 1.97 35.46 -34.53
CA SER A 414 2.50 36.52 -33.67
C SER A 414 3.84 36.17 -33.03
N LEU A 415 3.97 34.94 -32.52
CA LEU A 415 5.22 34.43 -31.94
C LEU A 415 6.33 34.34 -32.98
N LEU A 416 6.02 33.93 -34.22
CA LEU A 416 6.99 33.93 -35.33
C LEU A 416 7.54 35.35 -35.60
N GLN A 417 6.68 36.37 -35.54
CA GLN A 417 7.06 37.77 -35.77
C GLN A 417 7.94 38.38 -34.67
N THR A 418 8.13 37.68 -33.54
CA THR A 418 9.01 38.16 -32.45
C THR A 418 10.49 37.95 -32.74
N GLY A 419 10.81 37.12 -33.73
CA GLY A 419 12.17 36.88 -34.21
C GLY A 419 12.82 38.12 -34.86
N ALA A 420 14.13 38.04 -35.08
CA ALA A 420 14.90 39.13 -35.67
C ALA A 420 14.35 39.53 -37.06
N GLY A 421 13.99 40.81 -37.21
CA GLY A 421 13.45 41.36 -38.46
C GLY A 421 11.94 41.22 -38.64
N GLY A 422 11.24 40.53 -37.72
CA GLY A 422 9.78 40.52 -37.68
C GLY A 422 9.20 41.82 -37.09
N CYS A 423 7.90 42.04 -37.27
CA CYS A 423 7.23 43.25 -36.79
C CYS A 423 7.07 43.31 -35.27
N ASN A 424 7.18 42.17 -34.56
CA ASN A 424 7.15 42.08 -33.11
C ASN A 424 8.56 41.91 -32.52
N ALA A 425 9.60 42.16 -33.31
CA ALA A 425 10.99 41.92 -32.93
C ALA A 425 11.35 42.65 -31.63
N GLY A 426 11.87 41.91 -30.66
CA GLY A 426 12.28 42.45 -29.35
C GLY A 426 11.18 42.46 -28.29
N PHE A 427 10.00 41.91 -28.60
CA PHE A 427 8.95 41.67 -27.60
C PHE A 427 9.34 40.58 -26.60
N LEU A 428 9.51 39.33 -27.06
CA LEU A 428 9.89 38.19 -26.21
C LEU A 428 11.30 38.34 -25.67
N ARG A 429 11.43 38.19 -24.36
CA ARG A 429 12.69 38.30 -23.63
C ARG A 429 13.18 36.93 -23.19
N THR A 430 14.49 36.73 -23.30
CA THR A 430 15.13 35.47 -22.87
C THR A 430 14.87 35.20 -21.39
N GLY A 431 14.38 34.00 -21.08
CA GLY A 431 14.04 33.57 -19.73
C GLY A 431 12.79 34.22 -19.14
N GLY A 432 12.03 34.99 -19.93
CA GLY A 432 10.76 35.60 -19.51
C GLY A 432 9.61 34.60 -19.44
N TYR A 433 8.62 34.89 -18.60
CA TYR A 433 7.32 34.20 -18.62
C TYR A 433 6.51 34.71 -19.81
N LEU A 434 6.03 33.80 -20.65
CA LEU A 434 5.09 34.09 -21.72
C LEU A 434 3.67 33.78 -21.25
N HIS A 435 2.82 34.80 -21.15
CA HIS A 435 1.40 34.63 -20.88
C HIS A 435 0.57 35.00 -22.11
N VAL A 436 -0.06 34.00 -22.74
CA VAL A 436 -1.00 34.23 -23.84
C VAL A 436 -2.41 34.28 -23.26
N ILE A 437 -3.17 35.32 -23.60
CA ILE A 437 -4.57 35.50 -23.18
C ILE A 437 -5.42 35.47 -24.45
N LEU A 438 -6.24 34.44 -24.56
CA LEU A 438 -7.15 34.21 -25.69
C LEU A 438 -8.54 34.73 -25.32
N VAL A 439 -9.17 35.49 -26.21
CA VAL A 439 -10.46 36.12 -25.92
C VAL A 439 -11.38 35.93 -27.11
N SER A 440 -12.42 35.09 -26.96
CA SER A 440 -13.37 34.74 -28.03
C SER A 440 -14.73 34.36 -27.45
N ASP A 441 -15.82 34.67 -28.15
CA ASP A 441 -17.17 34.19 -27.79
C ASP A 441 -17.61 32.97 -28.59
N GLU A 442 -16.68 32.36 -29.31
CA GLU A 442 -16.89 31.16 -30.12
C GLU A 442 -15.85 30.06 -29.79
N GLU A 443 -15.99 28.94 -30.47
CA GLU A 443 -14.99 27.87 -30.45
C GLU A 443 -13.80 28.25 -31.34
N GLU A 444 -12.59 27.90 -30.90
CA GLU A 444 -11.36 28.04 -31.69
C GLU A 444 -11.58 27.46 -33.10
N GLN A 445 -11.12 28.13 -34.16
CA GLN A 445 -11.38 27.71 -35.55
C GLN A 445 -10.13 27.32 -36.36
N SER A 446 -8.94 27.28 -35.76
CA SER A 446 -7.73 26.82 -36.44
C SER A 446 -7.91 25.41 -37.01
N THR A 447 -7.67 25.27 -38.32
CA THR A 447 -7.89 24.03 -39.09
C THR A 447 -6.61 23.37 -39.59
N SER A 448 -5.51 24.11 -39.67
CA SER A 448 -4.21 23.60 -40.15
C SER A 448 -3.31 23.15 -38.99
N ALA A 449 -2.49 22.13 -39.21
CA ALA A 449 -1.48 21.72 -38.22
C ALA A 449 -0.33 22.76 -38.16
N PRO A 450 0.23 23.07 -36.98
CA PRO A 450 -0.04 22.43 -35.67
C PRO A 450 -1.24 23.02 -34.90
N TRP A 451 -1.90 24.04 -35.43
CA TRP A 451 -2.92 24.84 -34.73
C TRP A 451 -4.28 24.14 -34.59
N ASN A 452 -4.53 23.07 -35.34
CA ASN A 452 -5.79 22.35 -35.27
C ASN A 452 -5.98 21.47 -34.02
N ALA A 453 -4.92 21.20 -33.25
CA ALA A 453 -4.97 20.37 -32.05
C ALA A 453 -4.32 21.06 -30.85
N VAL A 454 -4.96 21.00 -29.68
CA VAL A 454 -4.51 21.67 -28.45
C VAL A 454 -3.08 21.25 -28.08
N GLN A 455 -2.77 19.95 -28.08
CA GLN A 455 -1.44 19.47 -27.71
C GLN A 455 -0.35 19.93 -28.69
N SER A 456 -0.68 20.01 -29.99
CA SER A 456 0.26 20.46 -31.02
C SER A 456 0.49 21.96 -30.97
N ALA A 457 -0.58 22.75 -30.78
CA ALA A 457 -0.49 24.18 -30.56
C ALA A 457 0.28 24.52 -29.27
N GLN A 458 0.04 23.78 -28.19
CA GLN A 458 0.76 23.92 -26.93
C GLN A 458 2.27 23.69 -27.14
N ALA A 459 2.64 22.57 -27.76
CA ALA A 459 4.04 22.27 -28.06
C ALA A 459 4.69 23.34 -28.95
N ALA A 460 3.94 23.87 -29.92
CA ALA A 460 4.41 24.95 -30.78
C ALA A 460 4.63 26.27 -30.01
N PHE A 461 3.77 26.62 -29.05
CA PHE A 461 3.97 27.79 -28.18
C PHE A 461 5.14 27.57 -27.21
N GLN A 462 5.29 26.37 -26.66
CA GLN A 462 6.38 26.02 -25.73
C GLN A 462 7.77 26.15 -26.36
N ALA A 463 7.88 26.01 -27.69
CA ALA A 463 9.15 26.20 -28.41
C ALA A 463 9.71 27.63 -28.32
N TYR A 464 8.91 28.62 -27.89
CA TYR A 464 9.31 30.02 -27.74
C TYR A 464 9.77 30.40 -26.33
N VAL A 465 9.67 29.48 -25.36
CA VAL A 465 10.15 29.68 -23.99
C VAL A 465 11.32 28.74 -23.69
N SER A 466 12.22 29.16 -22.80
CA SER A 466 13.40 28.36 -22.44
C SER A 466 13.08 27.14 -21.56
N ASP A 467 11.92 27.16 -20.89
CA ASP A 467 11.40 26.10 -20.04
C ASP A 467 9.88 26.02 -20.27
N PRO A 468 9.29 24.83 -20.54
CA PRO A 468 7.85 24.68 -20.71
C PRO A 468 7.01 25.26 -19.57
N ALA A 469 7.54 25.33 -18.34
CA ALA A 469 6.87 25.92 -17.18
C ALA A 469 6.75 27.46 -17.28
N LEU A 470 7.50 28.10 -18.17
CA LEU A 470 7.43 29.55 -18.42
C LEU A 470 6.33 29.95 -19.40
N LEU A 471 5.60 28.99 -19.99
CA LEU A 471 4.43 29.27 -20.80
C LEU A 471 3.15 29.12 -19.96
N LYS A 472 2.31 30.15 -20.01
CA LYS A 472 0.93 30.10 -19.53
C LYS A 472 -0.01 30.56 -20.63
N VAL A 473 -1.13 29.87 -20.80
CA VAL A 473 -2.22 30.31 -21.67
C VAL A 473 -3.47 30.44 -20.81
N SER A 474 -4.08 31.61 -20.76
CA SER A 474 -5.40 31.80 -20.16
C SER A 474 -6.40 32.16 -21.25
N THR A 475 -7.68 31.95 -20.95
CA THR A 475 -8.76 32.29 -21.87
C THR A 475 -9.91 33.00 -21.18
N VAL A 476 -10.54 33.92 -21.90
CA VAL A 476 -11.91 34.37 -21.65
C VAL A 476 -12.75 33.91 -22.84
N ALA A 477 -13.37 32.73 -22.70
CA ALA A 477 -14.07 32.04 -23.77
C ALA A 477 -15.56 31.84 -23.44
N ASN A 478 -16.37 31.52 -24.44
CA ASN A 478 -17.76 31.10 -24.23
C ASN A 478 -17.82 29.72 -23.59
N LEU A 479 -17.90 29.64 -22.26
CA LEU A 479 -17.91 28.36 -21.53
C LEU A 479 -19.33 27.96 -21.13
N SER A 480 -20.23 28.92 -20.90
CA SER A 480 -21.63 28.67 -20.53
C SER A 480 -22.66 28.83 -21.66
N GLN A 481 -22.22 28.96 -22.91
CA GLN A 481 -23.09 29.10 -24.10
C GLN A 481 -24.02 30.32 -24.08
N CYS A 482 -23.49 31.50 -23.73
CA CYS A 482 -24.24 32.75 -23.95
C CYS A 482 -24.09 33.22 -25.40
N GLY A 483 -25.16 33.76 -25.99
CA GLY A 483 -25.21 34.17 -27.39
C GLY A 483 -26.43 33.59 -28.10
N SER A 484 -27.41 34.44 -28.40
CA SER A 484 -28.66 34.03 -29.03
C SER A 484 -28.55 34.03 -30.55
N GLY A 485 -28.63 32.86 -31.20
CA GLY A 485 -28.78 32.81 -32.65
C GLY A 485 -28.67 31.49 -33.39
N ASN A 486 -28.05 30.44 -32.82
CA ASN A 486 -27.69 29.27 -33.63
C ASN A 486 -28.48 27.97 -33.30
N PRO A 487 -28.74 27.12 -34.32
CA PRO A 487 -29.50 25.88 -34.17
C PRO A 487 -28.81 24.88 -33.23
N PRO A 488 -29.56 23.90 -32.67
CA PRO A 488 -29.12 23.00 -31.58
C PRO A 488 -27.96 22.03 -31.89
N ASN A 489 -27.18 22.25 -32.96
CA ASN A 489 -26.21 21.29 -33.50
C ASN A 489 -24.77 21.83 -33.58
N PHE A 490 -24.49 23.05 -33.11
CA PHE A 490 -23.14 23.62 -33.09
C PHE A 490 -22.59 23.66 -31.66
N ILE A 491 -21.41 23.07 -31.46
CA ILE A 491 -20.64 23.22 -30.22
C ILE A 491 -20.01 24.61 -30.28
N LEU A 492 -20.67 25.59 -29.67
CA LEU A 492 -20.19 26.98 -29.56
C LEU A 492 -19.35 27.22 -28.30
N THR A 493 -19.14 26.18 -27.51
CA THR A 493 -18.31 26.27 -26.30
C THR A 493 -16.85 26.33 -26.71
N GLY A 494 -16.10 27.30 -26.18
CA GLY A 494 -14.66 27.44 -26.37
C GLY A 494 -13.83 26.33 -25.71
N TYR A 495 -14.13 25.07 -26.02
CA TYR A 495 -13.59 23.90 -25.35
C TYR A 495 -12.11 23.72 -25.66
N ARG A 496 -11.63 24.07 -26.87
CA ARG A 496 -10.18 24.03 -27.16
C ARG A 496 -9.43 25.13 -26.43
N TYR A 497 -10.04 26.30 -26.28
CA TYR A 497 -9.48 27.37 -25.46
C TYR A 497 -9.38 26.98 -23.99
N GLU A 498 -10.45 26.41 -23.44
CA GLU A 498 -10.47 25.87 -22.07
C GLU A 498 -9.43 24.76 -21.88
N ALA A 499 -9.36 23.81 -22.81
CA ALA A 499 -8.40 22.72 -22.77
C ALA A 499 -6.95 23.22 -22.82
N MET A 500 -6.65 24.23 -23.64
CA MET A 500 -5.32 24.87 -23.70
C MET A 500 -4.99 25.57 -22.38
N ALA A 501 -5.96 26.29 -21.79
CA ALA A 501 -5.75 26.95 -20.51
C ALA A 501 -5.44 25.96 -19.40
N ASN A 502 -6.23 24.87 -19.32
CA ASN A 502 -6.00 23.79 -18.37
C ASN A 502 -4.65 23.08 -18.60
N ALA A 503 -4.25 22.85 -19.85
CA ALA A 503 -3.00 22.17 -20.19
C ALA A 503 -1.73 22.97 -19.84
N THR A 504 -1.85 24.29 -19.67
CA THR A 504 -0.73 25.19 -19.35
C THR A 504 -0.86 25.80 -17.94
N GLY A 505 -1.84 25.38 -17.15
CA GLY A 505 -2.08 25.91 -15.81
C GLY A 505 -2.51 27.38 -15.78
N GLY A 506 -3.13 27.87 -16.86
CA GLY A 506 -3.76 29.19 -16.91
C GLY A 506 -5.24 29.15 -16.55
N LEU A 507 -5.88 30.33 -16.57
CA LEU A 507 -7.28 30.48 -16.18
C LEU A 507 -8.21 30.26 -17.38
N ALA A 508 -9.25 29.45 -17.20
CA ALA A 508 -10.39 29.39 -18.11
C ALA A 508 -11.56 30.19 -17.52
N LEU A 509 -11.80 31.38 -18.06
CA LEU A 509 -12.85 32.29 -17.60
C LEU A 509 -13.98 32.34 -18.62
N ASP A 510 -15.20 32.48 -18.12
CA ASP A 510 -16.40 32.47 -18.95
C ASP A 510 -16.79 33.88 -19.39
N ILE A 511 -16.72 34.16 -20.68
CA ILE A 511 -17.06 35.47 -21.27
C ILE A 511 -18.50 35.88 -20.96
N CYS A 512 -19.37 34.90 -20.73
CA CYS A 512 -20.78 35.07 -20.41
C CYS A 512 -21.06 35.72 -19.06
N ALA A 513 -20.10 35.68 -18.14
CA ALA A 513 -20.25 36.31 -16.84
C ALA A 513 -20.37 37.84 -16.95
N GLY A 514 -19.83 38.44 -18.01
CA GLY A 514 -19.86 39.89 -18.26
C GLY A 514 -19.15 40.75 -17.20
N ASN A 515 -18.52 40.13 -16.20
CA ASN A 515 -17.83 40.78 -15.09
C ASN A 515 -16.35 40.99 -15.42
N TRP A 516 -16.11 41.77 -16.48
CA TRP A 516 -14.78 42.00 -17.03
C TRP A 516 -13.78 42.53 -16.01
N GLY A 517 -14.19 43.36 -15.04
CA GLY A 517 -13.29 43.87 -14.00
C GLY A 517 -12.69 42.76 -13.14
N ALA A 518 -13.52 41.84 -12.63
CA ALA A 518 -13.04 40.70 -11.83
C ALA A 518 -12.24 39.69 -12.66
N GLN A 519 -12.66 39.46 -13.91
CA GLN A 519 -11.98 38.54 -14.83
C GLN A 519 -10.58 39.07 -15.20
N MET A 520 -10.48 40.35 -15.57
CA MET A 520 -9.22 41.01 -15.89
C MET A 520 -8.28 41.09 -14.70
N ALA A 521 -8.78 41.40 -13.49
CA ALA A 521 -7.98 41.31 -12.26
C ALA A 521 -7.41 39.89 -12.04
N SER A 522 -8.25 38.87 -12.23
CA SER A 522 -7.84 37.46 -12.05
C SER A 522 -6.77 37.04 -13.07
N LEU A 523 -6.93 37.42 -14.34
CA LEU A 523 -5.92 37.21 -15.38
C LEU A 523 -4.59 37.88 -15.01
N GLY A 524 -4.63 39.14 -14.56
CA GLY A 524 -3.44 39.88 -14.13
C GLY A 524 -2.70 39.18 -12.99
N ASN A 525 -3.42 38.80 -11.93
CA ASN A 525 -2.87 38.09 -10.78
C ASN A 525 -2.28 36.72 -11.14
N SER A 526 -2.83 36.06 -12.17
CA SER A 526 -2.37 34.73 -12.60
C SER A 526 -1.12 34.75 -13.51
N THR A 527 -0.71 35.94 -14.00
CA THR A 527 0.28 36.08 -15.09
C THR A 527 1.67 35.56 -14.73
N ALA A 528 2.09 35.65 -13.48
CA ALA A 528 3.30 34.96 -13.03
C ALA A 528 3.24 34.60 -11.55
N SER A 529 3.04 33.33 -11.29
CA SER A 529 3.54 32.73 -10.08
C SER A 529 3.41 31.23 -10.23
N ASN A 530 4.52 30.52 -10.07
CA ASN A 530 4.45 29.30 -9.29
C ASN A 530 4.29 29.74 -7.83
N SER A 531 3.04 30.03 -7.45
CA SER A 531 2.65 30.37 -6.07
C SER A 531 2.63 29.13 -5.19
N TYR A 532 3.13 28.00 -5.69
CA TYR A 532 2.91 26.72 -5.07
C TYR A 532 4.19 26.14 -4.50
N ILE A 533 4.05 25.57 -3.32
CA ILE A 533 5.06 24.76 -2.67
C ILE A 533 4.58 23.32 -2.73
N ALA A 534 5.34 22.49 -3.44
CA ALA A 534 5.13 21.05 -3.44
C ALA A 534 5.47 20.52 -2.05
N LEU A 535 4.59 19.69 -1.51
CA LEU A 535 4.79 19.03 -0.24
C LEU A 535 5.52 17.71 -0.48
N SER A 536 6.47 17.41 0.38
CA SER A 536 7.30 16.19 0.32
C SER A 536 6.50 14.92 0.64
N GLU A 537 5.37 15.08 1.34
CA GLU A 537 4.53 14.01 1.89
C GLU A 537 3.06 14.41 1.77
N GLU A 538 2.14 13.45 1.74
CA GLU A 538 0.70 13.74 1.64
C GLU A 538 0.18 14.37 2.95
N ALA A 539 -0.36 15.58 2.87
CA ALA A 539 -0.79 16.32 4.05
C ALA A 539 -2.24 16.05 4.45
N ASP A 540 -2.52 16.00 5.76
CA ASP A 540 -3.88 16.16 6.27
C ASP A 540 -4.30 17.62 6.03
N PRO A 541 -5.30 17.90 5.16
CA PRO A 541 -5.68 19.26 4.80
C PRO A 541 -6.08 20.13 5.99
N SER A 542 -6.56 19.53 7.08
CA SER A 542 -7.02 20.24 8.28
C SER A 542 -5.88 20.73 9.17
N SER A 543 -4.68 20.16 9.00
CA SER A 543 -3.49 20.47 9.80
C SER A 543 -2.56 21.52 9.16
N ILE A 544 -2.74 21.81 7.87
CA ILE A 544 -1.82 22.64 7.09
C ILE A 544 -1.71 24.06 7.68
N LEU A 545 -0.49 24.43 8.02
CA LEU A 545 -0.11 25.74 8.50
C LEU A 545 0.90 26.38 7.54
N VAL A 546 0.51 27.47 6.90
CA VAL A 546 1.35 28.23 5.97
C VAL A 546 1.89 29.48 6.64
N THR A 547 3.19 29.70 6.56
CA THR A 547 3.84 30.93 7.03
C THR A 547 4.68 31.57 5.93
N VAL A 548 4.76 32.90 5.92
CA VAL A 548 5.63 33.69 5.06
C VAL A 548 6.48 34.59 5.94
N ASN A 549 7.81 34.41 5.91
CA ASN A 549 8.76 35.04 6.82
C ASN A 549 8.35 34.87 8.30
N GLY A 550 7.87 33.68 8.66
CA GLY A 550 7.37 33.35 10.00
C GLY A 550 5.99 33.95 10.36
N THR A 551 5.36 34.71 9.47
CA THR A 551 4.00 35.22 9.68
C THR A 551 2.97 34.25 9.14
N VAL A 552 2.08 33.75 10.01
CA VAL A 552 0.98 32.84 9.64
C VAL A 552 0.05 33.50 8.63
N GLN A 553 -0.19 32.82 7.52
CA GLN A 553 -1.14 33.25 6.51
C GLN A 553 -2.57 32.79 6.87
N PRO A 554 -3.60 33.64 6.65
CA PRO A 554 -4.98 33.22 6.85
C PRO A 554 -5.34 32.08 5.89
N SER A 555 -6.31 31.24 6.25
CA SER A 555 -6.77 30.13 5.41
C SER A 555 -7.38 30.58 4.07
N THR A 556 -7.77 31.84 3.94
CA THR A 556 -8.21 32.44 2.66
C THR A 556 -7.05 32.90 1.77
N GLY A 557 -5.81 32.90 2.29
CA GLY A 557 -4.60 33.34 1.59
C GLY A 557 -3.89 32.23 0.82
N TRP A 558 -4.37 30.99 0.91
CA TRP A 558 -3.79 29.83 0.24
C TRP A 558 -4.84 28.74 -0.01
N THR A 559 -4.54 27.80 -0.89
CA THR A 559 -5.32 26.58 -1.15
C THR A 559 -4.40 25.37 -1.16
N TYR A 560 -4.92 24.19 -0.83
CA TYR A 560 -4.20 22.92 -0.97
C TYR A 560 -4.81 22.10 -2.11
N ASN A 561 -3.96 21.64 -3.03
CA ASN A 561 -4.34 20.75 -4.11
C ASN A 561 -3.81 19.34 -3.81
N SER A 562 -4.72 18.43 -3.46
CA SER A 562 -4.39 17.03 -3.15
C SER A 562 -3.94 16.22 -4.35
N THR A 563 -4.31 16.60 -5.58
CA THR A 563 -3.88 15.89 -6.80
C THR A 563 -2.40 16.13 -7.10
N THR A 564 -1.93 17.35 -6.85
CA THR A 564 -0.52 17.73 -7.07
C THR A 564 0.31 17.75 -5.79
N ASN A 565 -0.30 17.38 -4.65
CA ASN A 565 0.27 17.49 -3.30
C ASN A 565 0.99 18.82 -3.06
N ALA A 566 0.32 19.95 -3.28
CA ALA A 566 0.93 21.27 -3.22
C ALA A 566 0.03 22.32 -2.58
N VAL A 567 0.62 23.26 -1.86
CA VAL A 567 -0.06 24.44 -1.32
C VAL A 567 0.20 25.62 -2.24
N VAL A 568 -0.87 26.28 -2.69
CA VAL A 568 -0.83 27.44 -3.60
C VAL A 568 -1.20 28.71 -2.82
N LEU A 569 -0.33 29.71 -2.81
CA LEU A 569 -0.65 31.04 -2.27
C LEU A 569 -1.57 31.81 -3.23
N VAL A 570 -2.64 32.40 -2.69
CA VAL A 570 -3.56 33.26 -3.46
C VAL A 570 -2.84 34.54 -3.91
N THR A 571 -2.02 35.11 -3.04
CA THR A 571 -1.12 36.23 -3.38
C THR A 571 0.32 35.73 -3.33
N PRO A 572 1.11 35.86 -4.41
CA PRO A 572 2.51 35.44 -4.43
C PRO A 572 3.31 36.09 -3.31
N ALA A 573 4.20 35.32 -2.67
CA ALA A 573 5.14 35.86 -1.70
C ALA A 573 6.16 36.76 -2.41
N ALA A 574 6.51 37.89 -1.79
CA ALA A 574 7.51 38.80 -2.35
C ALA A 574 8.87 38.09 -2.53
N PRO A 575 9.64 38.42 -3.59
CA PRO A 575 10.95 37.81 -3.80
C PRO A 575 11.86 37.92 -2.58
N GLY A 576 12.54 36.82 -2.24
CA GLY A 576 13.36 36.67 -1.04
C GLY A 576 12.61 36.24 0.22
N SER A 577 11.28 36.13 0.17
CA SER A 577 10.49 35.65 1.30
C SER A 577 10.62 34.15 1.49
N LEU A 578 10.76 33.69 2.74
CA LEU A 578 10.71 32.28 3.10
C LEU A 578 9.25 31.85 3.30
N VAL A 579 8.76 30.99 2.42
CA VAL A 579 7.47 30.30 2.57
C VAL A 579 7.74 28.97 3.27
N GLN A 580 7.05 28.69 4.38
CA GLN A 580 7.12 27.40 5.07
C GLN A 580 5.72 26.84 5.24
N VAL A 581 5.56 25.55 4.97
CA VAL A 581 4.31 24.82 5.18
C VAL A 581 4.58 23.68 6.14
N THR A 582 3.91 23.69 7.29
CA THR A 582 3.97 22.63 8.29
C THR A 582 2.62 21.92 8.31
N TYR A 583 2.64 20.59 8.38
CA TYR A 583 1.42 19.79 8.31
C TYR A 583 1.61 18.43 8.98
N ASP A 584 0.51 17.84 9.44
CA ASP A 584 0.43 16.44 9.84
C ASP A 584 0.38 15.58 8.56
N VAL A 585 1.17 14.52 8.53
CA VAL A 585 1.25 13.63 7.38
C VAL A 585 0.12 12.61 7.46
N LEU A 586 -0.62 12.44 6.37
CA LEU A 586 -1.62 11.38 6.29
C LEU A 586 -0.93 10.02 6.40
N PRO A 587 -1.47 9.08 7.21
CA PRO A 587 -0.89 7.75 7.33
C PRO A 587 -0.92 7.06 5.96
N SER A 588 0.25 6.68 5.45
CA SER A 588 0.39 5.93 4.19
C SER A 588 0.38 4.41 4.42
N CYS A 589 0.23 3.97 5.67
CA CYS A 589 0.19 2.56 6.04
C CYS A 589 -1.10 1.92 5.52
N THR A 590 -0.99 0.90 4.67
CA THR A 590 -2.13 0.04 4.32
C THR A 590 -2.60 -0.71 5.56
N PRO A 591 -3.89 -0.64 5.94
CA PRO A 591 -4.43 -1.43 7.02
C PRO A 591 -4.57 -2.92 6.66
#